data_AF-A0A2M8NEZ1-F1
#
_entry.id   AF-A0A2M8NEZ1-F1
#
_cell.length_a   1.000
_cell.length_b   1.000
_cell.length_c   1.000
_cell.angle_alpha   90.00
_cell.angle_beta   90.00
_cell.angle_gamma   90.00
#
_symmetry.space_group_name_H-M   'P 1'
#
loop_
_entity.id
_entity.type
_entity.pdbx_description
1 polymer ?
#
loop_
_entity_poly.entity_id
_entity_poly.type
_entity_poly.pdbx_seq_one_letter_code
_entity_poly.pdbx_strand_id
1 'polypeptide(L)'
;WARAEDEPIRWQAVAADGAALAFSSLPRAVAFMQRAVLSGQIVGVNKIAKFRKDVIAHVWTFPLRLNPDSAWLDGRDIALIALDPAFAEAPDE
;
A
#
# COMPACT_ATOMS: atom_id res chain seq x y z
N TRP A 1 -7.14 13.00 3.58
CA TRP A 1 -6.55 11.99 4.49
C TRP A 1 -6.82 12.39 5.94
N ALA A 2 -8.02 12.16 6.44
CA ALA A 2 -8.34 12.31 7.85
C ALA A 2 -9.18 11.10 8.25
N ARG A 3 -8.70 10.31 9.21
CA ARG A 3 -9.42 9.17 9.76
C ARG A 3 -10.34 9.68 10.88
N ALA A 4 -11.55 9.15 10.98
CA ALA A 4 -12.34 9.33 12.21
C ALA A 4 -11.66 8.57 13.37
N GLU A 5 -11.81 9.06 14.60
CA GLU A 5 -11.10 8.51 15.76
C GLU A 5 -11.43 7.02 15.96
N ASP A 6 -12.70 6.65 15.74
CA ASP A 6 -13.28 5.30 15.93
C ASP A 6 -13.22 4.39 14.68
N GLU A 7 -12.62 4.83 13.57
CA GLU A 7 -12.58 4.01 12.36
C GLU A 7 -11.61 2.83 12.56
N PRO A 8 -12.07 1.57 12.41
CA PRO A 8 -11.22 0.41 12.61
C PRO A 8 -10.07 0.43 11.60
N ILE A 9 -8.84 0.27 12.10
CA ILE A 9 -7.66 0.23 11.24
C ILE A 9 -7.64 -1.10 10.49
N ARG A 10 -7.79 -1.04 9.17
CA ARG A 10 -7.60 -2.20 8.29
C ARG A 10 -6.21 -2.15 7.68
N TRP A 11 -5.45 -3.22 7.90
CA TRP A 11 -4.12 -3.38 7.34
C TRP A 11 -4.24 -4.16 6.04
N GLN A 12 -3.96 -3.48 4.93
CA GLN A 12 -4.10 -4.05 3.60
C GLN A 12 -2.97 -3.58 2.67
N ALA A 13 -2.55 -4.44 1.77
CA ALA A 13 -1.71 -4.09 0.63
C ALA A 13 -2.61 -3.71 -0.54
N VAL A 14 -2.34 -2.58 -1.18
CA VAL A 14 -2.93 -2.29 -2.49
C VAL A 14 -2.26 -3.20 -3.52
N ALA A 15 -3.06 -3.87 -4.33
CA ALA A 15 -2.60 -4.72 -5.42
C ALA A 15 -3.34 -4.38 -6.73
N ALA A 16 -2.67 -4.60 -7.85
CA ALA A 16 -3.29 -4.58 -9.17
C ALA A 16 -2.77 -5.78 -9.97
N ASP A 17 -3.64 -6.43 -10.74
CA ASP A 17 -3.33 -7.67 -11.47
C ASP A 17 -2.67 -8.75 -10.59
N GLY A 18 -3.09 -8.84 -9.32
CA GLY A 18 -2.57 -9.80 -8.34
C GLY A 18 -1.18 -9.46 -7.77
N ALA A 19 -0.56 -8.35 -8.17
CA ALA A 19 0.71 -7.89 -7.62
C ALA A 19 0.54 -6.73 -6.65
N ALA A 20 1.07 -6.86 -5.44
CA ALA A 20 1.03 -5.79 -4.46
C ALA A 20 2.04 -4.69 -4.78
N LEU A 21 1.65 -3.44 -4.52
CA LEU A 21 2.48 -2.28 -4.77
C LEU A 21 3.53 -2.14 -3.66
N ALA A 22 4.80 -2.03 -4.05
CA ALA A 22 5.92 -1.83 -3.15
C ALA A 22 6.74 -0.62 -3.58
N PHE A 23 7.29 0.12 -2.61
CA PHE A 23 8.08 1.32 -2.88
C PHE A 23 9.40 1.25 -2.12
N SER A 24 10.48 1.70 -2.76
CA SER A 24 11.80 1.72 -2.13
C SER A 24 12.00 2.88 -1.16
N SER A 25 11.07 3.84 -1.11
CA SER A 25 11.11 4.96 -0.17
C SER A 25 9.71 5.54 0.08
N LEU A 26 9.52 6.13 1.27
CA LEU A 26 8.26 6.78 1.64
C LEU A 26 7.89 7.93 0.69
N PRO A 27 8.79 8.85 0.28
CA PRO A 27 8.44 9.92 -0.65
C PRO A 27 7.87 9.41 -1.99
N ARG A 28 8.39 8.29 -2.50
CA ARG A 28 7.87 7.66 -3.73
C ARG A 28 6.48 7.09 -3.51
N ALA A 29 6.27 6.38 -2.39
CA ALA A 29 4.97 5.85 -2.02
C ALA A 29 3.93 6.97 -1.88
N VAL A 30 4.29 8.06 -1.19
CA VAL A 30 3.41 9.22 -1.00
C VAL A 30 3.08 9.88 -2.32
N ALA A 31 4.06 10.17 -3.18
CA ALA A 31 3.81 10.81 -4.48
C ALA A 31 2.89 9.96 -5.37
N PHE A 32 3.08 8.64 -5.39
CA PHE A 32 2.20 7.71 -6.09
C PHE A 32 0.78 7.74 -5.52
N MET A 33 0.65 7.55 -4.20
CA MET A 33 -0.65 7.42 -3.53
C MET A 33 -1.45 8.71 -3.58
N GLN A 34 -0.82 9.88 -3.50
CA GLN A 34 -1.50 11.17 -3.70
C GLN A 34 -2.19 11.21 -5.05
N ARG A 35 -1.48 10.88 -6.13
CA ARG A 35 -2.03 10.92 -7.48
C ARG A 35 -3.13 9.87 -7.67
N ALA A 36 -2.89 8.64 -7.24
CA ALA A 36 -3.83 7.53 -7.40
C ALA A 36 -5.10 7.68 -6.54
N VAL A 37 -5.00 8.31 -5.36
CA VAL A 37 -6.18 8.61 -4.53
C VAL A 37 -6.97 9.79 -5.08
N LEU A 38 -6.29 10.85 -5.52
CA LEU A 38 -6.96 12.02 -6.11
C LEU A 38 -7.65 11.71 -7.44
N SER A 39 -7.13 10.77 -8.22
CA SER A 39 -7.78 10.27 -9.45
C SER A 39 -8.93 9.28 -9.18
N GLY A 40 -9.14 8.88 -7.93
CA GLY A 40 -10.14 7.88 -7.55
C GLY A 40 -9.77 6.43 -7.91
N GLN A 41 -8.55 6.19 -8.39
CA GLN A 41 -8.07 4.84 -8.75
C GLN A 41 -7.87 3.97 -7.50
N ILE A 42 -7.40 4.56 -6.41
CA ILE A 42 -7.29 3.89 -5.11
C ILE A 42 -8.18 4.61 -4.12
N VAL A 43 -9.06 3.86 -3.46
CA VAL A 43 -9.99 4.38 -2.44
C VAL A 43 -9.75 3.70 -1.09
N GLY A 44 -10.07 4.40 0.00
CA GLY A 44 -10.03 3.83 1.35
C GLY A 44 -8.64 3.72 1.99
N VAL A 45 -7.58 4.27 1.37
CA VAL A 45 -6.24 4.27 1.95
C VAL A 45 -5.94 5.61 2.63
N ASN A 46 -5.75 5.56 3.95
CA ASN A 46 -5.52 6.75 4.79
C ASN A 46 -4.09 6.83 5.36
N LYS A 47 -3.36 5.72 5.40
CA LYS A 47 -1.96 5.64 5.87
C LYS A 47 -1.18 4.61 5.06
N ILE A 48 0.13 4.80 4.98
CA ILE A 48 1.06 3.87 4.35
C ILE A 48 2.00 3.37 5.45
N ALA A 49 2.08 2.05 5.63
CA ALA A 49 2.99 1.45 6.59
C ALA A 49 4.32 1.06 5.94
N LYS A 50 5.39 1.07 6.74
CA LYS A 50 6.70 0.59 6.35
C LYS A 50 6.90 -0.84 6.86
N PHE A 51 7.52 -1.66 6.06
CA PHE A 51 7.82 -3.05 6.38
C PHE A 51 9.30 -3.32 6.15
N ARG A 52 9.91 -4.13 7.01
CA ARG A 52 11.29 -4.55 6.81
C ARG A 52 11.38 -5.55 5.66
N LYS A 53 12.40 -5.36 4.81
CA LYS A 53 12.57 -6.15 3.57
C LYS A 53 12.76 -7.65 3.84
N ASP A 54 13.49 -8.00 4.89
CA ASP A 54 13.69 -9.37 5.34
C ASP A 54 12.36 -10.03 5.74
N VAL A 55 11.50 -9.32 6.48
CA VAL A 55 10.17 -9.83 6.85
C VAL A 55 9.30 -10.05 5.62
N ILE A 56 9.24 -9.07 4.71
CA ILE A 56 8.48 -9.19 3.46
C ILE A 56 8.93 -10.42 2.66
N ALA A 57 10.24 -10.63 2.51
CA ALA A 57 10.79 -11.71 1.69
C ALA A 57 10.41 -13.12 2.17
N HIS A 58 10.10 -13.28 3.46
CA HIS A 58 9.76 -14.58 4.04
C HIS A 58 8.26 -14.79 4.20
N VAL A 59 7.47 -13.70 4.34
CA VAL A 59 6.06 -13.78 4.73
C VAL A 59 5.12 -13.58 3.55
N TRP A 60 5.51 -12.77 2.55
CA TRP A 60 4.61 -12.44 1.45
C TRP A 60 4.72 -13.47 0.33
N THR A 61 3.62 -14.17 0.07
CA THR A 61 3.53 -15.20 -0.99
C THR A 61 2.97 -14.66 -2.31
N PHE A 62 2.69 -13.36 -2.39
CA PHE A 62 2.16 -12.70 -3.58
C PHE A 62 3.25 -11.87 -4.30
N PRO A 63 3.14 -11.70 -5.63
CA PRO A 63 4.12 -10.94 -6.39
C PRO A 63 4.10 -9.46 -5.99
N LEU A 64 5.26 -8.80 -6.11
CA LEU A 64 5.42 -7.38 -5.80
C LEU A 64 5.78 -6.59 -7.04
N ARG A 65 5.14 -5.43 -7.19
CA ARG A 65 5.49 -4.42 -8.19
C ARG A 65 6.25 -3.30 -7.50
N LEU A 66 7.55 -3.23 -7.75
CA LEU A 66 8.43 -2.23 -7.14
C LEU A 66 8.41 -0.91 -7.92
N ASN A 67 8.10 0.19 -7.23
CA ASN A 67 8.07 1.57 -7.74
C ASN A 67 7.30 1.76 -9.07
N PRO A 68 6.05 1.30 -9.19
CA PRO A 68 5.24 1.62 -10.36
C PRO A 68 4.93 3.12 -10.41
N ASP A 69 4.66 3.64 -11.60
CA ASP A 69 4.00 4.93 -11.78
C ASP A 69 2.46 4.77 -11.67
N SER A 70 1.73 5.84 -11.39
CA SER A 70 0.27 5.76 -11.21
C SER A 70 -0.49 5.41 -12.50
N ALA A 71 0.06 5.71 -13.69
CA ALA A 71 -0.57 5.34 -14.96
C ALA A 71 -0.52 3.82 -15.18
N TRP A 72 0.38 3.12 -14.49
CA TRP A 72 0.33 1.66 -14.37
C TRP A 72 -0.95 1.16 -13.68
N LEU A 73 -1.81 1.98 -13.08
CA LEU A 73 -3.12 1.50 -12.59
C LEU A 73 -4.23 1.59 -13.64
N ASP A 74 -3.96 2.22 -14.79
CA ASP A 74 -4.99 2.51 -15.79
C ASP A 74 -5.54 1.22 -16.40
N GLY A 75 -6.86 1.02 -16.26
CA GLY A 75 -7.58 -0.15 -16.77
C GLY A 75 -7.33 -1.46 -16.02
N ARG A 76 -6.66 -1.42 -14.85
CA ARG A 76 -6.39 -2.58 -14.01
C ARG A 76 -7.36 -2.67 -12.83
N ASP A 77 -7.65 -3.90 -12.43
CA ASP A 77 -8.47 -4.16 -11.26
C ASP A 77 -7.65 -3.97 -9.99
N ILE A 78 -8.12 -3.06 -9.13
CA ILE A 78 -7.51 -2.78 -7.84
C ILE A 78 -8.10 -3.69 -6.78
N ALA A 79 -7.22 -4.38 -6.06
CA ALA A 79 -7.55 -5.26 -4.95
C ALA A 79 -6.85 -4.80 -3.66
N LEU A 80 -7.45 -5.15 -2.53
CA LEU A 80 -6.87 -4.93 -1.20
C LEU A 80 -6.59 -6.29 -0.55
N ILE A 81 -5.33 -6.64 -0.42
CA ILE A 81 -4.88 -7.90 0.19
C ILE A 81 -4.73 -7.67 1.69
N ALA A 82 -5.41 -8.45 2.53
CA ALA A 82 -5.27 -8.34 3.98
C ALA A 82 -3.82 -8.61 4.41
N LEU A 83 -3.29 -7.75 5.28
CA LEU A 83 -1.98 -7.90 5.89
C LEU A 83 -2.11 -8.08 7.40
N ASP A 84 -1.23 -8.89 7.96
CA ASP A 84 -1.07 -8.97 9.41
C ASP A 84 -0.19 -7.80 9.90
N PRO A 85 -0.72 -6.93 10.79
CA PRO A 85 0.03 -5.80 11.32
C PRO A 85 1.28 -6.19 12.12
N ALA A 86 1.38 -7.42 12.62
CA ALA A 86 2.53 -7.90 13.39
C ALA A 86 3.86 -7.82 12.62
N PHE A 87 3.81 -7.72 11.29
CA PHE A 87 4.98 -7.64 10.42
C PHE A 87 5.42 -6.21 10.08
N ALA A 88 4.62 -5.20 10.42
CA ALA A 88 4.93 -3.80 10.13
C ALA A 88 6.01 -3.27 11.09
N GLU A 89 6.82 -2.33 10.60
CA GLU A 89 7.65 -1.51 11.49
C GLU A 89 6.74 -0.65 12.38
N ALA A 90 7.19 -0.40 13.62
CA ALA A 90 6.50 0.57 14.47
C ALA A 90 6.44 1.92 13.74
N PRO A 91 5.32 2.66 13.85
CA PRO A 91 5.25 4.01 13.30
C PRO A 91 6.35 4.86 13.91
N ASP A 92 7.09 5.60 13.07
CA ASP A 92 7.90 6.72 13.56
C ASP A 92 6.92 7.76 14.13
N GLU A 93 7.05 8.05 15.43
CA GLU A 93 6.21 8.98 16.19
C GLU A 93 6.34 10.43 15.71
#